data_AF-A0A146MH89-F1
#
_entry.id   AF-A0A146MH89-F1
#
_cell.length_a   1.000
_cell.length_b   1.000
_cell.length_c   1.000
_cell.angle_alpha   90.00
_cell.angle_beta   90.00
_cell.angle_gamma   90.00
#
_symmetry.space_group_name_H-M   'P 1'
#
loop_
_entity.id
_entity.type
_entity.pdbx_description
1 polymer ?
#
loop_
_entity_poly.entity_id
_entity_poly.type
_entity_poly.pdbx_seq_one_letter_code
_entity_poly.pdbx_strand_id
1 'polypeptide(L)'
;MRRPNLCSNSIGVADEAYKPTNSANSKDEGRLSLVRRVLGGSKKKDGHSSLSKSKQFGVPISDLQLSNNSVPKVIYRICTYIETNGLKTEGLFKLNGGNQVLIENLKSQFNANGDADLESCADMVSVALLLMVWLKELPQPLLSNQTVADLVSLMH
;
A
#
# COMPACT_ATOMS: atom_id res chain seq x y z
N MET A 1 53.91 -30.86 1.48
CA MET A 1 53.04 -30.11 2.42
C MET A 1 53.72 -28.79 2.76
N ARG A 2 53.23 -27.67 2.21
CA ARG A 2 53.74 -26.32 2.50
C ARG A 2 52.67 -25.57 3.29
N ARG A 3 53.03 -25.07 4.46
CA ARG A 3 52.25 -24.07 5.19
C ARG A 3 52.33 -22.72 4.46
N PRO A 4 51.25 -21.94 4.39
CA PRO A 4 51.35 -20.50 4.28
C PRO A 4 51.10 -19.83 5.63
N ASN A 5 51.87 -18.79 5.88
CA ASN A 5 51.93 -18.00 7.10
C ASN A 5 50.89 -16.86 7.10
N LEU A 6 50.61 -16.44 8.33
CA LEU A 6 49.90 -15.27 8.81
C LEU A 6 50.20 -13.98 8.01
N CYS A 7 49.17 -13.22 7.64
CA CYS A 7 49.28 -11.77 7.48
C CYS A 7 48.14 -11.07 8.25
N SER A 8 48.57 -10.29 9.24
CA SER A 8 47.77 -9.38 10.06
C SER A 8 47.24 -8.22 9.21
N ASN A 9 46.00 -7.81 9.47
CA ASN A 9 45.48 -6.53 9.03
C ASN A 9 46.13 -5.40 9.85
N SER A 10 47.04 -4.66 9.23
CA SER A 10 47.47 -3.36 9.71
C SER A 10 46.51 -2.32 9.15
N ILE A 11 45.68 -1.74 10.01
CA ILE A 11 44.86 -0.57 9.68
C ILE A 11 45.83 0.62 9.52
N GLY A 12 46.00 1.09 8.29
CA GLY A 12 46.74 2.32 7.98
C GLY A 12 45.74 3.45 7.77
N VAL A 13 45.72 4.39 8.70
CA VAL A 13 44.97 5.64 8.57
C VAL A 13 45.80 6.57 7.71
N ALA A 14 45.25 7.03 6.59
CA ALA A 14 45.77 8.18 5.84
C ALA A 14 44.59 8.96 5.26
N ASP A 15 44.36 10.13 5.85
CA ASP A 15 43.72 11.28 5.20
C ASP A 15 44.48 11.60 3.92
N GLU A 16 43.77 11.77 2.79
CA GLU A 16 44.05 12.83 1.80
C GLU A 16 42.91 12.88 0.77
N ALA A 17 42.38 14.07 0.53
CA ALA A 17 41.28 14.35 -0.39
C ALA A 17 41.64 14.13 -1.87
N TYR A 18 40.76 13.45 -2.63
CA TYR A 18 40.81 13.46 -4.10
C TYR A 18 39.41 13.40 -4.76
N LYS A 19 39.21 14.28 -5.73
CA LYS A 19 38.01 14.55 -6.54
C LYS A 19 37.74 13.45 -7.58
N PRO A 20 36.50 13.34 -8.12
CA PRO A 20 36.14 12.28 -9.05
C PRO A 20 36.73 12.55 -10.45
N THR A 21 37.38 11.56 -11.04
CA THR A 21 37.74 11.57 -12.47
C THR A 21 37.01 10.44 -13.18
N ASN A 22 36.19 10.86 -14.14
CA ASN A 22 35.41 10.00 -15.02
C ASN A 22 36.34 9.48 -16.12
N SER A 23 36.65 8.18 -16.16
CA SER A 23 36.93 7.42 -17.39
C SER A 23 37.26 5.96 -17.07
N ALA A 24 36.34 5.04 -17.38
CA ALA A 24 36.67 3.63 -17.59
C ALA A 24 35.67 2.98 -18.56
N ASN A 25 36.00 3.10 -19.84
CA ASN A 25 35.95 2.07 -20.87
C ASN A 25 35.12 0.78 -20.62
N SER A 26 34.04 0.67 -21.40
CA SER A 26 33.52 -0.49 -22.14
C SER A 26 34.14 -1.88 -21.85
N LYS A 27 33.33 -2.82 -21.30
CA LYS A 27 33.04 -4.15 -21.91
C LYS A 27 32.28 -5.19 -21.05
N ASP A 28 31.82 -4.90 -19.83
CA ASP A 28 31.22 -5.96 -18.97
C ASP A 28 29.68 -5.91 -18.79
N GLU A 29 29.00 -4.91 -19.39
CA GLU A 29 27.55 -4.72 -19.25
C GLU A 29 26.68 -5.78 -19.98
N GLY A 30 27.26 -6.50 -20.95
CA GLY A 30 26.51 -7.42 -21.81
C GLY A 30 26.06 -8.71 -21.11
N ARG A 31 26.79 -9.18 -20.10
CA ARG A 31 26.48 -10.46 -19.45
C ARG A 31 25.37 -10.32 -18.42
N LEU A 32 25.40 -9.26 -17.62
CA LEU A 32 24.42 -8.99 -16.55
C LEU A 32 23.04 -8.61 -17.10
N SER A 33 23.00 -7.91 -18.23
CA SER A 33 21.75 -7.56 -18.93
C SER A 33 21.04 -8.80 -19.52
N LEU A 34 21.79 -9.82 -19.96
CA LEU A 34 21.22 -11.07 -20.45
C LEU A 34 20.58 -11.91 -19.34
N VAL A 35 21.21 -11.98 -18.16
CA VAL A 35 20.67 -12.74 -17.01
C VAL A 35 19.33 -12.18 -16.55
N ARG A 36 19.17 -10.84 -16.57
CA ARG A 36 17.91 -10.16 -16.26
C ARG A 36 16.80 -10.52 -17.26
N ARG A 37 17.12 -10.80 -18.53
CA ARG A 37 16.15 -11.17 -19.57
C ARG A 37 15.73 -12.63 -19.49
N VAL A 38 16.63 -13.53 -19.07
CA VAL A 38 16.36 -14.98 -19.02
C VAL A 38 15.51 -15.37 -17.80
N LEU A 39 15.63 -14.64 -16.69
CA LEU A 39 14.91 -14.97 -15.44
C LEU A 39 13.65 -14.11 -15.19
N GLY A 40 13.45 -13.04 -15.97
CA GLY A 40 12.33 -12.10 -15.82
C GLY A 40 11.16 -12.38 -16.77
N GLY A 41 10.45 -13.50 -16.56
CA GLY A 41 9.29 -13.88 -17.36
C GLY A 41 8.05 -13.01 -17.11
N SER A 42 7.46 -12.54 -18.21
CA SER A 42 6.02 -12.25 -18.41
C SER A 42 5.40 -11.00 -17.75
N LYS A 43 5.53 -9.86 -18.44
CA LYS A 43 4.51 -8.80 -18.46
C LYS A 43 3.26 -9.31 -19.20
N LYS A 44 2.17 -9.58 -18.48
CA LYS A 44 0.82 -9.51 -19.08
C LYS A 44 0.40 -8.05 -19.12
N LYS A 45 0.08 -7.59 -20.33
CA LYS A 45 -0.43 -6.27 -20.67
C LYS A 45 -1.91 -6.46 -20.94
N ASP A 46 -2.76 -5.98 -20.05
CA ASP A 46 -4.19 -5.76 -20.32
C ASP A 46 -4.61 -4.44 -19.67
N GLY A 47 -5.21 -3.56 -20.47
CA GLY A 47 -6.06 -2.47 -20.01
C GLY A 47 -5.35 -1.16 -19.65
N HIS A 48 -5.76 -0.07 -20.30
CA HIS A 48 -5.47 1.31 -19.90
C HIS A 48 -5.56 1.52 -18.39
N SER A 49 -4.44 1.78 -17.70
CA SER A 49 -4.46 2.63 -16.51
C SER A 49 -3.34 3.64 -16.61
N SER A 50 -3.76 4.89 -16.73
CA SER A 50 -2.89 6.06 -16.60
C SER A 50 -2.02 5.89 -15.36
N LEU A 51 -0.72 6.17 -15.48
CA LEU A 51 0.23 6.31 -14.37
C LEU A 51 -0.10 7.53 -13.47
N SER A 52 -1.37 7.80 -13.21
CA SER A 52 -1.83 8.90 -12.38
C SER A 52 -3.08 8.51 -11.57
N LYS A 53 -2.98 8.70 -10.25
CA LYS A 53 -4.08 8.77 -9.27
C LYS A 53 -4.84 7.48 -8.93
N SER A 54 -4.16 6.41 -8.54
CA SER A 54 -4.81 5.25 -7.88
C SER A 54 -5.15 5.49 -6.40
N LYS A 55 -4.86 6.66 -5.84
CA LYS A 55 -5.13 6.98 -4.41
C LYS A 55 -6.63 6.85 -4.13
N GLN A 56 -7.01 5.89 -3.28
CA GLN A 56 -8.39 5.60 -2.90
C GLN A 56 -8.78 6.21 -1.55
N PHE A 57 -7.80 6.54 -0.70
CA PHE A 57 -7.99 7.09 0.65
C PHE A 57 -7.59 8.57 0.71
N GLY A 58 -8.29 9.36 1.52
CA GLY A 58 -7.98 10.78 1.69
C GLY A 58 -8.14 11.61 0.41
N VAL A 59 -9.15 11.27 -0.39
CA VAL A 59 -9.49 11.90 -1.66
C VAL A 59 -10.99 12.27 -1.61
N PRO A 60 -11.41 13.42 -2.16
CA PRO A 60 -12.83 13.76 -2.24
C PRO A 60 -13.64 12.68 -2.95
N ILE A 61 -14.85 12.40 -2.49
CA ILE A 61 -15.72 11.37 -3.08
C ILE A 61 -15.99 11.66 -4.57
N SER A 62 -16.04 12.94 -4.95
CA SER A 62 -16.19 13.40 -6.34
C SER A 62 -15.11 12.90 -7.29
N ASP A 63 -13.92 12.63 -6.76
CA ASP A 63 -12.72 12.30 -7.55
C ASP A 63 -12.48 10.78 -7.61
N LEU A 64 -13.30 10.00 -6.91
CA LEU A 64 -13.19 8.54 -6.84
C LEU A 64 -13.99 7.86 -7.95
N GLN A 65 -13.51 6.70 -8.36
CA GLN A 65 -14.25 5.85 -9.30
C GLN A 65 -15.46 5.24 -8.61
N LEU A 66 -16.63 5.47 -9.19
CA LEU A 66 -17.90 4.91 -8.71
C LEU A 66 -18.16 3.54 -9.34
N SER A 67 -18.92 2.73 -8.60
CA SER A 67 -19.54 1.49 -9.06
C SER A 67 -20.90 1.80 -9.72
N ASN A 68 -21.57 0.76 -10.24
CA ASN A 68 -22.89 0.86 -10.86
C ASN A 68 -23.98 1.44 -9.92
N ASN A 69 -23.74 1.41 -8.61
CA ASN A 69 -24.66 1.88 -7.58
C ASN A 69 -24.31 3.30 -7.08
N SER A 70 -23.48 4.03 -7.81
CA SER A 70 -23.00 5.37 -7.41
C SER A 70 -22.21 5.39 -6.08
N VAL A 71 -21.62 4.26 -5.69
CA VAL A 71 -20.77 4.10 -4.50
C VAL A 71 -19.31 3.96 -4.92
N PRO A 72 -18.33 4.60 -4.25
CA PRO A 72 -16.91 4.39 -4.53
C PRO A 72 -16.52 2.91 -4.54
N LYS A 73 -15.76 2.48 -5.55
CA LYS A 73 -15.39 1.06 -5.75
C LYS A 73 -14.73 0.43 -4.53
N VAL A 74 -13.81 1.17 -3.88
CA VAL A 74 -13.13 0.72 -2.64
C VAL A 74 -14.14 0.39 -1.53
N ILE A 75 -15.18 1.23 -1.36
CA ILE A 75 -16.21 1.00 -0.34
C ILE A 75 -17.07 -0.19 -0.70
N TYR A 76 -17.53 -0.25 -1.95
CA TYR A 76 -18.31 -1.40 -2.43
C TYR A 76 -17.55 -2.71 -2.17
N ARG A 77 -16.26 -2.75 -2.52
CA ARG A 77 -15.40 -3.92 -2.33
C ARG A 77 -15.28 -4.35 -0.87
N ILE A 78 -14.98 -3.42 0.04
CA ILE A 78 -14.83 -3.70 1.47
C ILE A 78 -16.16 -4.13 2.09
N CYS A 79 -17.26 -3.43 1.80
CA CYS A 79 -18.58 -3.75 2.34
C CYS A 79 -19.06 -5.14 1.89
N THR A 80 -18.96 -5.46 0.60
CA THR A 80 -19.35 -6.78 0.08
C THR A 80 -18.53 -7.90 0.74
N TYR A 81 -17.24 -7.68 1.00
CA TYR A 81 -16.41 -8.66 1.70
C TYR A 81 -16.87 -8.87 3.16
N ILE A 82 -17.17 -7.79 3.88
CA ILE A 82 -17.70 -7.85 5.25
C ILE A 82 -19.05 -8.56 5.30
N GLU A 83 -19.96 -8.26 4.38
CA GLU A 83 -21.29 -8.86 4.30
C GLU A 83 -21.22 -10.37 4.01
N THR A 84 -20.30 -10.79 3.16
CA THR A 84 -20.17 -12.21 2.76
C THR A 84 -19.49 -13.04 3.85
N ASN A 85 -18.43 -12.51 4.46
CA ASN A 85 -17.53 -13.32 5.31
C ASN A 85 -17.58 -12.96 6.80
N GLY A 86 -17.95 -11.73 7.14
CA GLY A 86 -17.67 -11.15 8.44
C GLY A 86 -18.84 -11.00 9.41
N LEU A 87 -20.09 -11.12 8.96
CA LEU A 87 -21.26 -10.79 9.79
C LEU A 87 -21.39 -11.60 11.08
N LYS A 88 -20.73 -12.76 11.18
CA LYS A 88 -20.71 -13.61 12.39
C LYS A 88 -19.49 -13.37 13.28
N THR A 89 -18.57 -12.51 12.88
CA THR A 89 -17.37 -12.18 13.66
C THR A 89 -17.75 -11.30 14.86
N GLU A 90 -17.35 -11.73 16.05
CA GLU A 90 -17.52 -10.94 17.26
C GLU A 90 -16.64 -9.69 17.22
N GLY A 91 -17.20 -8.53 17.61
CA GLY A 91 -16.41 -7.32 17.78
C GLY A 91 -16.07 -6.58 16.48
N LEU A 92 -16.79 -6.83 15.38
CA LEU A 92 -16.74 -5.96 14.21
C LEU A 92 -16.89 -4.49 14.61
N PHE A 93 -16.09 -3.62 14.00
CA PHE A 93 -16.07 -2.17 14.25
C PHE A 93 -15.67 -1.74 15.69
N LYS A 94 -15.25 -2.65 16.57
CA LYS A 94 -14.62 -2.27 17.85
C LYS A 94 -13.21 -1.74 17.59
N LEU A 95 -12.95 -0.51 18.05
CA LEU A 95 -11.68 0.20 17.81
C LEU A 95 -10.44 -0.54 18.37
N ASN A 96 -10.59 -1.31 19.44
CA ASN A 96 -9.48 -1.95 20.16
C ASN A 96 -9.15 -3.38 19.66
N GLY A 97 -9.79 -3.86 18.59
CA GLY A 97 -9.70 -5.27 18.19
C GLY A 97 -8.83 -5.58 16.96
N GLY A 98 -8.48 -4.58 16.14
CA GLY A 98 -7.82 -4.84 14.85
C GLY A 98 -6.30 -4.69 14.87
N ASN A 99 -5.67 -5.33 13.90
CA ASN A 99 -4.24 -5.23 13.62
C ASN A 99 -3.92 -4.00 12.75
N GLN A 100 -3.37 -2.96 13.38
CA GLN A 100 -3.03 -1.70 12.69
C GLN A 100 -2.08 -1.90 11.49
N VAL A 101 -1.12 -2.82 11.59
CA VAL A 101 -0.15 -3.08 10.50
C VAL A 101 -0.87 -3.63 9.26
N LEU A 102 -1.85 -4.51 9.48
CA LEU A 102 -2.67 -5.05 8.39
C LEU A 102 -3.54 -3.97 7.74
N ILE A 103 -4.16 -3.11 8.56
CA ILE A 103 -4.98 -1.99 8.07
C ILE A 103 -4.16 -1.06 7.17
N GLU A 104 -2.98 -0.64 7.62
CA GLU A 104 -2.09 0.21 6.81
C GLU A 104 -1.59 -0.49 5.55
N ASN A 105 -1.32 -1.80 5.62
CA ASN A 105 -0.92 -2.58 4.47
C ASN A 105 -2.04 -2.63 3.41
N LEU A 106 -3.26 -2.98 3.81
CA LEU A 106 -4.42 -3.02 2.91
C LEU A 106 -4.73 -1.66 2.29
N LYS A 107 -4.68 -0.61 3.11
CA LYS A 107 -4.81 0.77 2.63
C LYS A 107 -3.76 1.12 1.58
N SER A 108 -2.50 0.73 1.81
CA SER A 108 -1.41 0.93 0.86
C SER A 108 -1.68 0.21 -0.47
N GLN A 109 -2.13 -1.06 -0.41
CA GLN A 109 -2.51 -1.83 -1.59
C GLN A 109 -3.64 -1.14 -2.38
N PHE A 110 -4.72 -0.73 -1.71
CA PHE A 110 -5.80 0.01 -2.36
C PHE A 110 -5.30 1.30 -3.03
N ASN A 111 -4.44 2.06 -2.36
CA ASN A 111 -3.89 3.30 -2.92
C ASN A 111 -2.94 3.06 -4.10
N ALA A 112 -2.23 1.93 -4.13
CA ALA A 112 -1.29 1.61 -5.19
C ALA A 112 -1.97 0.95 -6.40
N ASN A 113 -2.93 0.06 -6.16
CA ASN A 113 -3.48 -0.83 -7.18
C ASN A 113 -4.96 -0.53 -7.49
N GLY A 114 -5.64 0.28 -6.69
CA GLY A 114 -7.09 0.50 -6.77
C GLY A 114 -7.91 -0.65 -6.17
N ASP A 115 -7.27 -1.73 -5.73
CA ASP A 115 -7.87 -2.89 -5.07
C ASP A 115 -6.87 -3.50 -4.06
N ALA A 116 -7.35 -4.35 -3.16
CA ALA A 116 -6.51 -5.09 -2.21
C ALA A 116 -7.00 -6.54 -2.07
N ASP A 117 -6.07 -7.43 -1.75
CA ASP A 117 -6.39 -8.84 -1.49
C ASP A 117 -7.01 -9.00 -0.09
N LEU A 118 -8.34 -8.91 -0.04
CA LEU A 118 -9.10 -9.09 1.19
C LEU A 118 -9.24 -10.56 1.56
N GLU A 119 -9.25 -11.46 0.57
CA GLU A 119 -9.51 -12.89 0.73
C GLU A 119 -8.36 -13.62 1.41
N SER A 120 -7.12 -13.12 1.30
CA SER A 120 -6.00 -13.64 2.09
C SER A 120 -5.95 -13.12 3.53
N CYS A 121 -6.82 -12.18 3.90
CA CYS A 121 -6.87 -11.63 5.25
C CYS A 121 -7.67 -12.53 6.20
N ALA A 122 -7.00 -13.04 7.23
CA ALA A 122 -7.64 -13.81 8.30
C ALA A 122 -8.36 -12.94 9.35
N ASP A 123 -8.01 -11.65 9.46
CA ASP A 123 -8.56 -10.75 10.48
C ASP A 123 -9.67 -9.86 9.90
N MET A 124 -10.90 -10.31 10.11
CA MET A 124 -12.10 -9.60 9.70
C MET A 124 -12.31 -8.27 10.47
N VAL A 125 -11.84 -8.18 11.72
CA VAL A 125 -11.97 -6.95 12.51
C VAL A 125 -11.11 -5.84 11.89
N SER A 126 -9.90 -6.18 11.43
CA SER A 126 -9.05 -5.25 10.68
C SER A 126 -9.70 -4.73 9.41
N VAL A 127 -10.36 -5.60 8.62
CA VAL A 127 -11.06 -5.17 7.39
C VAL A 127 -12.25 -4.26 7.71
N ALA A 128 -12.97 -4.52 8.80
CA ALA A 128 -14.03 -3.63 9.27
C ALA A 128 -13.49 -2.27 9.74
N LEU A 129 -12.34 -2.23 10.42
CA LEU A 129 -11.69 -0.98 10.80
C LEU A 129 -11.11 -0.23 9.60
N LEU A 130 -10.67 -0.93 8.55
CA LEU A 130 -10.24 -0.31 7.29
C LEU A 130 -11.37 0.52 6.66
N LEU A 131 -12.61 0.02 6.69
CA LEU A 131 -13.79 0.80 6.28
C LEU A 131 -13.94 2.09 7.09
N MET A 132 -13.78 2.01 8.42
CA MET A 132 -13.84 3.19 9.28
C MET A 132 -12.71 4.17 9.01
N VAL A 133 -11.49 3.68 8.76
CA VAL A 133 -10.34 4.52 8.40
C VAL A 133 -10.63 5.27 7.11
N TRP A 134 -11.20 4.61 6.10
CA TRP A 134 -11.57 5.26 4.86
C TRP A 134 -12.54 6.43 5.08
N LEU A 135 -13.59 6.21 5.88
CA LEU A 135 -14.59 7.24 6.19
C LEU A 135 -13.99 8.42 6.95
N LYS A 136 -13.05 8.14 7.88
CA LYS A 136 -12.37 9.16 8.69
C LYS A 136 -11.40 10.02 7.90
N GLU A 137 -10.79 9.47 6.84
CA GLU A 137 -9.81 10.18 6.04
C GLU A 137 -10.41 11.06 4.96
N LEU A 138 -11.74 11.03 4.77
CA LEU A 138 -12.38 11.91 3.81
C LEU A 138 -12.08 13.38 4.13
N PRO A 139 -11.69 14.19 3.12
CA PRO A 139 -11.37 15.60 3.34
C PRO A 139 -12.58 16.43 3.77
N GLN A 140 -13.78 15.96 3.46
CA GLN A 140 -15.04 16.50 3.96
C GLN A 140 -15.81 15.39 4.66
N PRO A 141 -16.44 15.68 5.82
CA PRO A 141 -17.27 14.70 6.50
C PRO A 141 -18.42 14.27 5.60
N LEU A 142 -18.80 13.00 5.70
CA LEU A 142 -19.91 12.45 4.92
C LEU A 142 -21.24 13.16 5.25
N LEU A 143 -21.41 13.55 6.51
CA LEU A 143 -22.57 14.30 6.97
C LEU A 143 -22.28 15.80 6.91
N SER A 144 -23.23 16.56 6.37
CA SER A 144 -23.16 18.01 6.37
C SER A 144 -23.27 18.56 7.79
N ASN A 145 -22.66 19.72 8.07
CA ASN A 145 -22.74 20.37 9.38
C ASN A 145 -24.19 20.65 9.80
N GLN A 146 -25.08 20.97 8.85
CA GLN A 146 -26.50 21.16 9.13
C GLN A 146 -27.15 19.86 9.61
N THR A 147 -26.91 18.76 8.90
CA THR A 147 -27.42 17.44 9.29
C THR A 147 -26.93 17.05 10.68
N VAL A 148 -25.66 17.33 11.01
CA VAL A 148 -25.11 17.08 12.34
C VAL A 148 -25.81 17.94 13.39
N ALA A 149 -26.04 19.23 13.12
CA ALA A 149 -26.75 20.12 14.05
C ALA A 149 -28.19 19.65 14.32
N ASP A 150 -28.91 19.23 13.27
CA ASP A 150 -30.27 18.69 13.39
C ASP A 150 -30.29 17.42 14.25
N LEU A 151 -29.33 16.50 14.01
CA LEU A 151 -29.20 15.27 14.80
C LEU A 151 -28.87 15.56 16.27
N VAL A 152 -27.98 16.51 16.55
CA VAL A 152 -27.64 16.91 17.93
C VAL A 152 -28.86 17.53 18.63
N SER A 153 -29.65 18.33 17.92
CA SER A 153 -30.88 18.92 18.46
C SER A 153 -31.95 17.88 18.79
N LEU A 154 -31.92 16.68 18.18
CA LEU A 154 -32.84 15.58 18.51
C LEU A 154 -32.41 14.79 19.74
N MET A 155 -31.16 14.94 20.20
CA MET A 155 -30.65 14.25 21.39
C MET A 155 -30.85 15.04 22.69
N HIS A 156 -31.33 16.28 22.61
CA HIS A 156 -31.69 17.13 23.74
C HIS A 156 -33.20 17.36 23.76
#